data_AF-A0A847P4T4-F1
#
_entry.id   AF-A0A847P4T4-F1
#
_cell.length_a   1.000
_cell.length_b   1.000
_cell.length_c   1.000
_cell.angle_alpha   90.00
_cell.angle_beta   90.00
_cell.angle_gamma   90.00
#
_symmetry.space_group_name_H-M   'P 1'
#
loop_
_entity.id
_entity.type
_entity.pdbx_description
1 polymer ?
#
loop_
_entity_poly.entity_id
_entity_poly.type
_entity_poly.pdbx_seq_one_letter_code
_entity_poly.pdbx_strand_id
1 'polypeptide(L)' 'MFKKVYEYLLSHSIYVMVIGFVVALGGLLVYMQTRFMGNFVPQLAFGVTIAGFVIYIVGRVLVATQRRKKNTIFRRDSNT' A
#
# COMPACT_ATOMS: atom_id res chain seq x y z
N MET A 1 15.83 -11.36 -10.98
CA MET A 1 15.83 -10.35 -9.89
C MET A 1 14.42 -10.01 -9.41
N PHE A 2 13.51 -9.59 -10.31
CA PHE A 2 12.12 -9.24 -9.98
C PHE A 2 11.33 -10.31 -9.22
N LYS A 3 11.50 -11.60 -9.53
CA LYS A 3 10.83 -12.69 -8.80
C LYS A 3 11.21 -12.73 -7.30
N LYS A 4 12.50 -12.57 -6.95
CA LYS A 4 12.95 -12.54 -5.54
C LYS A 4 12.43 -11.30 -4.80
N VAL A 5 12.45 -10.14 -5.46
CA VAL A 5 11.92 -8.89 -4.88
C VAL A 5 10.41 -9.01 -4.64
N TYR A 6 9.68 -9.59 -5.58
CA TYR A 6 8.24 -9.81 -5.48
C TYR A 6 7.87 -10.81 -4.37
N GLU A 7 8.65 -11.87 -4.21
CA GLU A 7 8.46 -12.87 -3.16
C GLU A 7 8.74 -12.30 -1.76
N TYR A 8 9.72 -11.40 -1.65
CA TYR A 8 10.00 -10.65 -0.43
C TYR A 8 8.90 -9.62 -0.11
N LEU A 9 8.42 -8.89 -1.14
CA LEU A 9 7.29 -7.97 -1.04
C LEU A 9 5.99 -8.69 -0.66
N LEU A 10 5.80 -9.92 -1.13
CA LEU A 10 4.68 -10.77 -0.76
C LEU A 10 4.77 -11.14 0.73
N SER A 11 5.91 -11.62 1.22
CA SER A 11 6.05 -11.95 2.65
C SER A 11 5.80 -10.74 3.56
N HIS A 12 6.17 -9.54 3.10
CA HIS A 12 5.97 -8.28 3.81
C HIS A 12 4.83 -7.42 3.23
N SER A 13 3.84 -8.02 2.56
CA SER A 13 2.77 -7.30 1.84
C SER A 13 1.95 -6.39 2.77
N ILE A 14 1.80 -6.79 4.03
CA ILE A 14 1.19 -6.00 5.09
C ILE A 14 2.01 -4.74 5.38
N TYR A 15 3.35 -4.85 5.43
CA TYR A 15 4.21 -3.68 5.66
C TYR A 15 4.15 -2.70 4.49
N VAL A 16 4.12 -3.19 3.24
CA VAL A 16 3.96 -2.33 2.06
C VAL A 16 2.64 -1.56 2.12
N MET A 17 1.56 -2.23 2.52
CA MET A 17 0.26 -1.59 2.72
C MET A 17 0.33 -0.52 3.82
N VAL A 18 0.92 -0.85 4.98
CA VAL A 18 1.01 0.09 6.12
C VAL A 18 1.88 1.30 5.77
N ILE A 19 3.03 1.09 5.12
CA ILE A 19 3.93 2.17 4.69
C ILE A 19 3.21 3.08 3.69
N GLY A 20 2.54 2.53 2.68
CA GLY A 20 1.75 3.33 1.72
C GLY A 20 0.67 4.16 2.40
N PHE A 21 -0.02 3.57 3.39
CA PHE A 21 -1.04 4.28 4.17
C PHE A 21 -0.45 5.43 5.00
N VAL A 22 0.66 5.20 5.70
CA VAL A 22 1.34 6.21 6.51
C VAL A 22 1.86 7.36 5.62
N VAL A 23 2.42 7.06 4.45
CA VAL A 23 2.87 8.07 3.49
C VAL A 23 1.68 8.89 2.97
N ALA A 24 0.56 8.25 2.66
CA ALA A 24 -0.65 8.95 2.21
C ALA A 24 -1.19 9.90 3.29
N LEU A 25 -1.26 9.44 4.54
CA LEU A 25 -1.67 10.27 5.69
C LEU A 25 -0.70 11.42 5.94
N GLY A 26 0.61 11.17 5.88
CA GLY A 26 1.62 12.21 6.02
C GLY A 26 1.46 13.32 4.97
N GLY A 27 1.31 12.93 3.70
CA GLY A 27 1.03 13.88 2.61
C GLY A 27 -0.27 14.65 2.84
N LEU A 28 -1.31 13.99 3.34
CA LEU A 28 -2.61 14.62 3.61
C LEU A 28 -2.52 15.64 4.76
N LEU A 29 -1.80 15.31 5.84
CA LEU A 29 -1.59 16.21 6.96
C LEU A 29 -0.79 17.45 6.54
N VAL A 30 0.29 17.25 5.76
CA VAL A 30 1.08 18.35 5.20
C VAL A 30 0.22 19.18 4.26
N TYR A 31 -0.62 18.57 3.43
CA TYR A 31 -1.56 19.29 2.57
C TYR A 31 -2.53 20.13 3.39
N MET A 32 -3.16 19.57 4.43
CA MET A 32 -4.09 20.31 5.29
C MET A 32 -3.44 21.51 5.97
N GLN A 33 -2.19 21.37 6.40
CA GLN A 33 -1.43 22.43 7.06
C GLN A 33 -0.97 23.52 6.07
N THR A 34 -0.58 23.12 4.85
CA THR A 34 -0.01 24.02 3.84
C THR A 34 -1.06 24.55 2.87
N ARG A 35 -2.32 24.11 2.93
CA ARG A 35 -3.40 24.48 1.99
C ARG A 35 -3.63 25.98 1.84
N PHE A 36 -3.20 26.78 2.82
CA PHE A 36 -3.32 28.23 2.82
C PHE A 36 -1.99 28.95 2.52
N MET A 37 -0.89 28.20 2.35
CA MET A 37 0.46 28.72 2.13
C MET A 37 0.89 28.49 0.67
N GLY A 38 0.62 29.45 -0.20
CA GLY A 38 1.11 29.46 -1.59
C GLY A 38 0.65 28.27 -2.46
N ASN A 39 0.78 28.39 -3.79
CA ASN A 39 0.24 27.35 -4.69
C ASN A 39 1.13 26.08 -4.80
N PHE A 40 2.44 26.18 -4.54
CA PHE A 40 3.38 25.11 -4.88
C PHE A 40 3.45 23.96 -3.86
N VAL A 41 3.46 24.28 -2.56
CA VAL A 41 3.60 23.30 -1.47
C VAL A 41 2.37 22.37 -1.36
N PRO A 42 1.12 22.86 -1.46
CA PRO A 42 -0.07 21.99 -1.44
C PRO A 42 -0.07 21.01 -2.61
N GLN A 43 0.43 21.42 -3.78
CA GLN A 43 0.42 20.60 -4.98
C GLN A 43 1.39 19.40 -4.85
N LEU A 44 2.58 19.65 -4.29
CA LEU A 44 3.53 18.59 -3.95
C LEU A 44 2.98 17.66 -2.87
N ALA A 45 2.40 18.20 -1.80
CA ALA A 45 1.81 17.41 -0.72
C ALA A 45 0.68 16.49 -1.24
N PHE A 46 -0.17 17.01 -2.12
CA PHE A 46 -1.23 16.25 -2.78
C PHE A 46 -0.66 15.14 -3.68
N GLY A 47 0.41 15.42 -4.43
CA GLY A 47 1.11 14.41 -5.23
C GLY A 47 1.68 13.27 -4.37
N VAL A 48 2.27 13.59 -3.22
CA VAL A 48 2.76 12.60 -2.25
C VAL A 48 1.61 11.78 -1.66
N THR A 49 0.47 12.41 -1.35
CA THR A 49 -0.75 11.69 -0.91
C THR A 49 -1.21 10.68 -1.95
N ILE A 50 -1.29 11.08 -3.23
CA ILE A 50 -1.69 10.18 -4.32
C ILE A 50 -0.70 9.03 -4.45
N ALA A 51 0.61 9.31 -4.46
CA ALA A 51 1.63 8.28 -4.57
C ALA A 51 1.55 7.27 -3.41
N GLY A 52 1.39 7.74 -2.16
CA GLY A 52 1.19 6.88 -1.00
C GLY A 52 -0.09 6.04 -1.11
N PHE A 53 -1.17 6.63 -1.61
CA PHE A 53 -2.45 5.94 -1.78
C PHE A 53 -2.38 4.83 -2.85
N VAL A 54 -1.67 5.06 -3.95
CA VAL A 54 -1.40 4.04 -4.98
C VAL A 54 -0.63 2.86 -4.38
N ILE A 55 0.42 3.13 -3.59
CA ILE A 55 1.19 2.09 -2.89
C ILE A 55 0.31 1.30 -1.91
N TYR A 56 -0.57 1.99 -1.17
CA TYR A 56 -1.54 1.35 -0.27
C TYR A 56 -2.48 0.40 -1.02
N ILE A 57 -3.04 0.82 -2.16
CA ILE A 57 -3.92 -0.02 -2.99
C ILE A 57 -3.16 -1.25 -3.47
N VAL A 58 -1.95 -1.09 -3.99
CA VAL A 58 -1.12 -2.21 -4.45
C VAL A 58 -0.84 -3.19 -3.30
N GLY A 59 -0.48 -2.69 -2.12
CA GLY A 59 -0.31 -3.52 -0.92
C GLY A 59 -1.59 -4.27 -0.54
N ARG A 60 -2.76 -3.61 -0.56
CA ARG A 60 -4.08 -4.23 -0.30
C ARG A 60 -4.38 -5.36 -1.27
N VAL A 61 -4.12 -5.16 -2.57
CA VAL A 61 -4.33 -6.18 -3.61
C VAL A 61 -3.41 -7.37 -3.38
N LEU A 62 -2.12 -7.14 -3.07
CA LEU A 62 -1.17 -8.22 -2.78
C LEU A 62 -1.60 -9.05 -1.55
N VAL A 63 -2.00 -8.39 -0.46
CA VAL A 63 -2.51 -9.06 0.75
C VAL A 63 -3.78 -9.88 0.43
N ALA A 64 -4.70 -9.33 -0.35
CA ALA A 64 -5.93 -10.02 -0.75
C ALA A 64 -5.64 -11.27 -1.59
N THR A 65 -4.71 -11.18 -2.54
CA THR A 65 -4.28 -12.32 -3.38
C THR A 65 -3.62 -13.41 -2.54
N GLN A 66 -2.80 -13.06 -1.54
CA GLN A 66 -2.21 -14.04 -0.61
C GLN A 66 -3.25 -14.75 0.25
N ARG A 67 -4.23 -14.00 0.79
CA ARG A 67 -5.33 -14.59 1.58
C ARG A 67 -6.15 -15.57 0.75
N ARG A 68 -6.43 -15.23 -0.52
CA ARG A 68 -7.11 -16.14 -1.45
C ARG A 68 -6.31 -17.41 -1.70
N LYS A 69 -4.99 -17.29 -1.94
CA LYS A 69 -4.10 -18.44 -2.14
C LYS A 69 -4.07 -19.38 -0.93
N LYS A 70 -4.04 -18.83 0.29
CA LYS A 70 -4.09 -19.61 1.54
C LYS A 70 -5.43 -20.36 1.71
N ASN A 71 -6.56 -19.74 1.38
CA ASN A 71 -7.89 -20.37 1.50
C ASN A 71 -8.11 -21.53 0.52
N THR A 72 -7.53 -21.49 -0.69
CA THR A 72 -7.58 -22.62 -1.63
C THR A 72 -6.80 -23.85 -1.16
N ILE A 73 -5.70 -23.65 -0.42
CA ILE A 73 -4.90 -24.77 0.11
C ILE A 73 -5.67 -25.45 1.25
N PHE A 74 -6.19 -24.65 2.20
CA PHE A 74 -6.93 -25.18 3.35
C PHE A 74 -8.19 -25.97 2.96
N ARG A 75 -8.86 -25.59 1.86
CA ARG A 75 -10.04 -26.29 1.34
C ARG A 75 -9.70 -27.62 0.64
N ARG A 76 -8.44 -27.83 0.27
CA ARG A 76 -7.96 -29.07 -0.35
C ARG A 76 -7.67 -30.13 0.72
N ASP A 77 -7.11 -29.68 1.85
CA ASP A 77 -6.73 -30.55 2.98
C ASP A 77 -7.94 -30.98 3.84
N SER A 78 -9.04 -30.22 3.80
CA SER A 78 -10.30 -30.60 4.47
C SER A 78 -11.15 -31.61 3.71
N ASN A 79 -10.76 -31.97 2.47
CA ASN A 79 -11.50 -32.87 1.58
C ASN A 79 -10.80 -34.23 1.39
N THR A 80 -9.76 -34.50 2.17
CA THR A 80 -9.01 -35.77 2.25
C THR A 80 -9.08 -36.29 3.67
#